data_AF-D5EPN7-F1
#
_entry.id   AF-D5EPN7-F1
#
_cell.length_a   1.000
_cell.length_b   1.000
_cell.length_c   1.000
_cell.angle_alpha   90.00
_cell.angle_beta   90.00
_cell.angle_gamma   90.00
#
_symmetry.space_group_name_H-M   'P 1'
#
loop_
_entity.id
_entity.type
_entity.pdbx_description
1 polymer ?
#
loop_
_entity_poly.entity_id
_entity_poly.type
_entity_poly.pdbx_seq_one_letter_code
_entity_poly.pdbx_strand_id
1 'polypeptide(L)'
;MLDGKELDPPAILMYGISGLLFWSSIVLWIIWLVQRGKRSAQKQLPAKTQLAAWPIGWVNFGILICSLIVFSAFLQLVAATLFGPLLQANAESESPSAWALAIGALVVQSAFLIVFWGFRRYLPAPLSLSLNTQPLHLWTAMRKACPLFIRSLLLIGLVAVLWNGLLEFCVSQGWMAPFKRQEAVLVFTRGEHPIALALLAIFAVILAPLAEEIIFRGGVYRFLKSQMPVGSAMLASACFFALIHFNILALGPLICVGAILAYVYEKERNILVPICFHAAFNLLTLTMTTLSVLSEVELPQ
;
A
#
# COMPACT_ATOMS: atom_id res chain seq x y z
N MET A 1 -25.30 33.92 -18.94
CA MET A 1 -25.41 33.83 -17.47
C MET A 1 -24.75 32.54 -17.07
N LEU A 2 -23.55 32.64 -16.48
CA LEU A 2 -22.88 31.49 -15.88
C LEU A 2 -23.65 31.20 -14.60
N ASP A 3 -24.48 30.16 -14.59
CA ASP A 3 -25.06 29.66 -13.35
C ASP A 3 -23.92 29.36 -12.40
N GLY A 4 -23.79 30.18 -11.36
CA GLY A 4 -22.84 30.00 -10.28
C GLY A 4 -23.22 28.77 -9.49
N LYS A 5 -22.84 27.58 -9.98
CA LYS A 5 -22.76 26.41 -9.12
C LYS A 5 -21.69 26.72 -8.08
N GLU A 6 -22.10 27.02 -6.86
CA GLU A 6 -21.20 27.00 -5.71
C GLU A 6 -20.50 25.64 -5.73
N LEU A 7 -19.17 25.65 -5.70
CA LEU A 7 -18.40 24.43 -5.66
C LEU A 7 -18.68 23.72 -4.33
N ASP A 8 -19.11 22.47 -4.42
CA ASP A 8 -19.30 21.55 -3.29
C ASP A 8 -18.08 21.56 -2.32
N PRO A 9 -18.24 21.77 -1.00
CA PRO A 9 -17.12 21.90 -0.07
C PRO A 9 -16.14 20.71 -0.04
N PRO A 10 -16.58 19.43 -0.04
CA PRO A 10 -15.73 18.27 -0.29
C PRO A 10 -14.90 18.37 -1.57
N ALA A 11 -15.48 18.81 -2.69
CA ALA A 11 -14.75 19.01 -3.93
C ALA A 11 -13.67 20.11 -3.80
N ILE A 12 -14.00 21.25 -3.17
CA ILE A 12 -13.02 22.33 -2.90
C ILE A 12 -11.84 21.78 -2.09
N LEU A 13 -12.12 21.02 -1.03
CA LEU A 13 -11.08 20.43 -0.17
C LEU A 13 -10.22 19.43 -0.94
N MET A 14 -10.82 18.57 -1.76
CA MET A 14 -10.11 17.62 -2.61
C MET A 14 -9.16 18.32 -3.59
N TYR A 15 -9.62 19.36 -4.29
CA TYR A 15 -8.79 20.14 -5.20
C TYR A 15 -7.70 20.92 -4.45
N GLY A 16 -8.01 21.47 -3.28
CA GLY A 16 -7.06 22.18 -2.43
C GLY A 16 -5.92 21.29 -1.95
N ILE A 17 -6.24 20.10 -1.43
CA ILE A 17 -5.23 19.10 -1.01
C ILE A 17 -4.40 18.65 -2.22
N SER A 18 -5.04 18.34 -3.35
CA SER A 18 -4.37 17.91 -4.57
C SER A 18 -3.39 18.96 -5.09
N GLY A 19 -3.81 20.23 -5.16
CA GLY A 19 -2.98 21.35 -5.59
C GLY A 19 -1.80 21.58 -4.65
N LEU A 20 -2.03 21.57 -3.33
CA LEU A 20 -0.96 21.71 -2.33
C LEU A 20 0.09 20.60 -2.47
N LEU A 21 -0.34 19.35 -2.58
CA LEU A 21 0.55 18.20 -2.71
C LEU A 21 1.30 18.20 -4.05
N PHE A 22 0.64 18.60 -5.14
CA PHE A 22 1.25 18.73 -6.47
C PHE A 22 2.42 19.73 -6.44
N TRP A 23 2.18 20.96 -5.98
CA TRP A 23 3.22 21.99 -5.88
C TRP A 23 4.32 21.61 -4.89
N SER A 24 3.95 21.02 -3.75
CA SER A 24 4.93 20.51 -2.77
C SER A 24 5.85 19.44 -3.38
N SER A 25 5.29 18.54 -4.20
CA SER A 25 6.08 17.53 -4.91
C SER A 25 7.05 18.15 -5.91
N ILE A 26 6.62 19.16 -6.69
CA ILE A 26 7.49 19.90 -7.62
C ILE A 26 8.66 20.53 -6.86
N VAL A 27 8.38 21.25 -5.77
CA VAL A 27 9.41 21.90 -4.95
C VAL A 27 10.42 20.87 -4.42
N LEU A 28 9.96 19.72 -3.92
CA LEU A 28 10.85 18.67 -3.43
C LEU A 28 11.67 18.03 -4.54
N TRP A 29 11.16 17.92 -5.76
CA TRP A 29 11.94 17.50 -6.93
C TRP A 29 13.03 18.50 -7.29
N ILE A 30 12.72 19.79 -7.34
CA ILE A 30 13.70 20.86 -7.60
C ILE A 30 14.81 20.84 -6.55
N ILE A 31 14.44 20.80 -5.26
CA ILE A 31 15.39 20.72 -4.15
C ILE A 31 16.29 19.49 -4.31
N TRP A 32 15.70 18.33 -4.60
CA TRP A 32 16.46 17.10 -4.78
C TRP A 32 17.43 17.17 -5.97
N LEU A 33 17.01 17.73 -7.11
CA LEU A 33 17.87 17.90 -8.29
C LEU A 33 19.07 18.80 -8.00
N VAL A 34 18.82 19.95 -7.35
CA VAL A 34 19.88 20.88 -6.94
C VAL A 34 20.86 20.22 -5.96
N GLN A 35 20.37 19.48 -4.98
CA GLN A 35 21.20 18.78 -4.01
C GLN A 35 21.97 17.59 -4.63
N ARG A 36 21.37 16.89 -5.59
CA ARG A 36 22.02 15.79 -6.31
C ARG A 36 23.23 16.28 -7.09
N GLY A 37 23.12 17.42 -7.77
CA GLY A 37 24.25 18.06 -8.45
C GLY A 37 25.42 18.34 -7.51
N LYS A 38 25.14 18.75 -6.27
CA LYS A 38 26.16 18.99 -5.23
C LYS A 38 26.76 17.69 -4.66
N ARG A 39 25.96 16.65 -4.47
CA ARG A 39 26.41 15.35 -3.92
C ARG A 39 27.21 14.51 -4.91
N SER A 40 26.97 14.65 -6.21
CA SER A 40 27.78 13.97 -7.23
C SER A 40 29.26 14.38 -7.19
N ALA A 41 29.57 15.52 -6.58
CA ALA A 41 30.95 15.98 -6.34
C ALA A 41 31.58 15.40 -5.06
N GLN A 42 30.83 14.67 -4.21
CA GLN A 42 31.30 14.23 -2.89
C GLN A 42 31.06 12.73 -2.66
N LYS A 43 32.11 11.94 -2.94
CA LYS A 43 32.40 10.53 -2.59
C LYS A 43 31.25 9.51 -2.46
N GLN A 44 31.36 8.43 -3.25
CA GLN A 44 30.63 7.16 -3.06
C GLN A 44 30.80 6.62 -1.63
N LEU A 45 29.68 6.35 -0.96
CA LEU A 45 29.65 5.66 0.32
C LEU A 45 30.16 4.21 0.17
N PRO A 46 30.94 3.69 1.13
CA PRO A 46 31.52 2.35 1.04
C PRO A 46 30.47 1.22 1.04
N ALA A 47 30.76 0.17 0.26
CA ALA A 47 29.90 -0.99 -0.02
C ALA A 47 29.48 -1.82 1.21
N LYS A 48 30.15 -1.65 2.36
CA LYS A 48 29.94 -2.42 3.60
C LYS A 48 28.62 -2.12 4.35
N THR A 49 27.71 -1.39 3.71
CA THR A 49 26.51 -0.84 4.36
C THR A 49 25.19 -1.33 3.75
N GLN A 50 25.20 -2.17 2.71
CA GLN A 50 23.99 -2.58 2.00
C GLN A 50 23.03 -3.43 2.86
N LEU A 51 21.72 -3.32 2.60
CA LEU A 51 20.70 -4.13 3.27
C LEU A 51 20.96 -5.62 2.99
N ALA A 52 21.05 -6.47 4.01
CA ALA A 52 21.34 -7.89 3.81
C ALA A 52 20.20 -8.61 3.06
N ALA A 53 20.53 -9.40 2.04
CA ALA A 53 19.58 -10.31 1.40
C ALA A 53 19.20 -11.47 2.35
N TRP A 54 18.10 -12.18 2.08
CA TRP A 54 17.60 -13.27 2.93
C TRP A 54 17.74 -14.64 2.25
N PRO A 55 18.82 -15.41 2.53
CA PRO A 55 19.18 -16.61 1.79
C PRO A 55 18.49 -17.88 2.35
N ILE A 56 17.16 -17.87 2.47
CA ILE A 56 16.41 -19.02 3.05
C ILE A 56 16.24 -20.21 2.11
N GLY A 57 16.53 -20.06 0.82
CA GLY A 57 16.29 -21.08 -0.20
C GLY A 57 14.82 -21.17 -0.63
N TRP A 58 14.60 -21.70 -1.84
CA TRP A 58 13.28 -21.75 -2.49
C TRP A 58 12.24 -22.59 -1.74
N VAL A 59 12.65 -23.71 -1.13
CA VAL A 59 11.73 -24.58 -0.38
C VAL A 59 11.15 -23.87 0.84
N ASN A 60 12.02 -23.27 1.66
CA ASN A 60 11.57 -22.53 2.85
C ASN A 60 10.76 -21.29 2.47
N PHE A 61 11.15 -20.58 1.41
CA PHE A 61 10.36 -19.47 0.90
C PHE A 61 8.96 -19.94 0.42
N GLY A 62 8.89 -21.06 -0.30
CA GLY A 62 7.62 -21.68 -0.69
C GLY A 62 6.75 -22.05 0.51
N ILE A 63 7.33 -22.67 1.55
CA ILE A 63 6.63 -22.97 2.80
C ILE A 63 6.08 -21.71 3.46
N LEU A 64 6.85 -20.61 3.49
CA LEU A 64 6.38 -19.32 4.02
C LEU A 64 5.16 -18.82 3.25
N ILE A 65 5.24 -18.77 1.91
CA ILE A 65 4.13 -18.29 1.06
C ILE A 65 2.89 -19.19 1.21
N CYS A 66 3.06 -20.51 1.18
CA CYS A 66 1.97 -21.46 1.40
C CYS A 66 1.35 -21.29 2.80
N SER A 67 2.18 -21.10 3.84
CA SER A 67 1.69 -20.89 5.20
C SER A 67 0.91 -19.59 5.32
N LEU A 68 1.37 -18.50 4.68
CA LEU A 68 0.64 -17.23 4.65
C LEU A 68 -0.73 -17.40 3.99
N ILE A 69 -0.82 -18.11 2.86
CA ILE A 69 -2.09 -18.31 2.15
C ILE A 69 -3.03 -19.22 2.96
N VAL A 70 -2.55 -20.40 3.35
CA VAL A 70 -3.37 -21.42 4.02
C VAL A 70 -3.85 -20.93 5.39
N PHE A 71 -2.97 -20.30 6.18
CA PHE A 71 -3.35 -19.81 7.51
C PHE A 71 -4.29 -18.61 7.43
N SER A 72 -4.08 -17.69 6.48
CA SER A 72 -5.03 -16.59 6.24
C SER A 72 -6.39 -17.09 5.76
N ALA A 73 -6.43 -18.12 4.90
CA ALA A 73 -7.69 -18.73 4.47
C ALA A 73 -8.39 -19.46 5.63
N PHE A 74 -7.63 -20.20 6.44
CA PHE A 74 -8.15 -20.88 7.63
C PHE A 74 -8.76 -19.89 8.62
N LEU A 75 -8.04 -18.83 9.00
CA LEU A 75 -8.59 -17.84 9.95
C LEU A 75 -9.77 -17.07 9.37
N GLN A 76 -9.80 -16.80 8.06
CA GLN A 76 -10.97 -16.22 7.41
C GLN A 76 -12.18 -17.16 7.46
N LEU A 77 -11.99 -18.46 7.25
CA LEU A 77 -13.05 -19.46 7.39
C LEU A 77 -13.57 -19.50 8.84
N VAL A 78 -12.67 -19.54 9.82
CA VAL A 78 -13.04 -19.49 11.24
C VAL A 78 -13.84 -18.22 11.55
N ALA A 79 -13.37 -17.05 11.11
CA ALA A 79 -14.09 -15.79 11.30
C ALA A 79 -15.46 -15.80 10.61
N ALA A 80 -15.56 -16.33 9.38
CA ALA A 80 -16.82 -16.48 8.68
C ALA A 80 -17.80 -17.41 9.42
N THR A 81 -17.32 -18.50 10.02
CA THR A 81 -18.20 -19.40 10.81
C THR A 81 -18.68 -18.76 12.12
N LEU A 82 -17.81 -17.99 12.79
CA LEU A 82 -18.12 -17.37 14.08
C LEU A 82 -18.98 -16.12 13.94
N PHE A 83 -18.67 -15.26 12.97
CA PHE A 83 -19.30 -13.95 12.81
C PHE A 83 -20.28 -13.89 11.63
N GLY A 84 -20.20 -14.82 10.67
CA GLY A 84 -21.03 -14.84 9.47
C GLY A 84 -22.53 -14.82 9.76
N PRO A 85 -23.08 -15.67 10.67
CA PRO A 85 -24.50 -15.64 10.99
C PRO A 85 -24.96 -14.28 11.55
N LEU A 86 -24.14 -13.65 12.40
CA LEU A 86 -24.44 -12.33 12.96
C LEU A 86 -24.37 -11.23 11.89
N LEU A 87 -23.38 -11.29 11.01
CA LEU A 87 -23.21 -10.32 9.93
C LEU A 87 -24.32 -10.44 8.89
N GLN A 88 -24.74 -11.66 8.56
CA GLN A 88 -25.84 -11.92 7.63
C GLN A 88 -27.20 -11.52 8.20
N ALA A 89 -27.45 -11.77 9.49
CA ALA A 89 -28.69 -11.35 10.14
C ALA A 89 -28.90 -9.83 10.14
N ASN A 90 -27.80 -9.06 10.08
CA ASN A 90 -27.82 -7.61 10.02
C ASN A 90 -27.43 -7.07 8.62
N ALA A 91 -27.40 -7.92 7.59
CA ALA A 91 -27.02 -7.50 6.25
C ALA A 91 -28.20 -6.83 5.55
N GLU A 92 -28.06 -5.55 5.23
CA GLU A 92 -29.05 -4.78 4.46
C GLU A 92 -28.87 -4.94 2.94
N SER A 93 -27.77 -5.52 2.48
CA SER A 93 -27.46 -5.74 1.06
C SER A 93 -26.66 -7.02 0.84
N GLU A 94 -26.60 -7.50 -0.40
CA GLU A 94 -25.72 -8.62 -0.79
C GLU A 94 -24.22 -8.27 -0.71
N SER A 95 -23.89 -6.99 -0.61
CA SER A 95 -22.51 -6.54 -0.52
C SER A 95 -21.95 -6.71 0.91
N PRO A 96 -20.63 -6.93 1.07
CA PRO A 96 -20.03 -7.06 2.40
C PRO A 96 -20.18 -5.76 3.20
N SER A 97 -20.71 -5.85 4.42
CA SER A 97 -20.82 -4.71 5.34
C SER A 97 -19.43 -4.21 5.80
N ALA A 98 -19.37 -2.99 6.33
CA ALA A 98 -18.13 -2.43 6.86
C ALA A 98 -17.53 -3.31 7.98
N TRP A 99 -18.37 -3.96 8.79
CA TRP A 99 -17.92 -4.91 9.80
C TRP A 99 -17.29 -6.16 9.19
N ALA A 100 -17.89 -6.73 8.14
CA ALA A 100 -17.34 -7.89 7.44
C ALA A 100 -15.95 -7.57 6.85
N LEU A 101 -15.81 -6.40 6.23
CA LEU A 101 -14.52 -5.94 5.69
C LEU A 101 -13.49 -5.67 6.78
N ALA A 102 -13.88 -5.02 7.88
CA ALA A 102 -12.98 -4.73 9.00
C ALA A 102 -12.47 -6.02 9.67
N ILE A 103 -13.36 -6.99 9.93
CA ILE A 103 -12.99 -8.30 10.49
C ILE A 103 -12.08 -9.05 9.52
N GLY A 104 -12.44 -9.11 8.23
CA GLY A 104 -11.62 -9.74 7.20
C GLY A 104 -10.22 -9.15 7.12
N ALA A 105 -10.11 -7.81 7.10
CA ALA A 105 -8.83 -7.11 7.11
C ALA A 105 -8.01 -7.43 8.36
N LEU A 106 -8.62 -7.35 9.55
CA LEU A 106 -7.94 -7.69 10.81
C LEU A 106 -7.40 -9.11 10.78
N VAL A 107 -8.20 -10.07 10.32
CA VAL A 107 -7.84 -11.48 10.26
C VAL A 107 -6.67 -11.73 9.32
N VAL A 108 -6.71 -11.20 8.09
CA VAL A 108 -5.64 -11.39 7.10
C VAL A 108 -4.34 -10.77 7.58
N GLN A 109 -4.38 -9.53 8.08
CA GLN A 109 -3.16 -8.84 8.50
C GLN A 109 -2.58 -9.47 9.78
N SER A 110 -3.43 -9.94 10.70
CA SER A 110 -2.97 -10.69 11.88
C SER A 110 -2.34 -12.03 11.49
N ALA A 111 -2.93 -12.75 10.53
CA ALA A 111 -2.38 -13.99 10.00
C ALA A 111 -0.97 -13.79 9.43
N PHE A 112 -0.76 -12.73 8.64
CA PHE A 112 0.55 -12.37 8.11
C PHE A 112 1.58 -12.16 9.21
N LEU A 113 1.24 -11.37 10.23
CA LEU A 113 2.14 -11.10 11.35
C LEU A 113 2.46 -12.35 12.16
N ILE A 114 1.45 -13.18 12.47
CA ILE A 114 1.61 -14.43 13.23
C ILE A 114 2.51 -15.42 12.48
N VAL A 115 2.20 -15.68 11.20
CA VAL A 115 2.98 -16.62 10.38
C VAL A 115 4.41 -16.14 10.22
N PHE A 116 4.63 -14.86 9.92
CA PHE A 116 5.97 -14.34 9.74
C PHE A 116 6.78 -14.31 11.04
N TRP A 117 6.14 -13.97 12.16
CA TRP A 117 6.75 -14.06 13.49
C TRP A 117 7.14 -15.50 13.82
N GLY A 118 6.23 -16.46 13.63
CA GLY A 118 6.48 -17.89 13.87
C GLY A 118 7.62 -18.38 12.99
N PHE A 119 7.57 -18.10 11.69
CA PHE A 119 8.62 -18.49 10.74
C PHE A 119 9.99 -17.96 11.16
N ARG A 120 10.09 -16.69 11.58
CA ARG A 120 11.35 -16.10 12.09
C ARG A 120 11.80 -16.71 13.41
N ARG A 121 10.89 -17.14 14.27
CA ARG A 121 11.19 -17.73 15.59
C ARG A 121 11.78 -19.14 15.47
N TYR A 122 11.41 -19.89 14.43
CA TYR A 122 11.84 -21.27 14.22
C TYR A 122 12.95 -21.43 13.17
N LEU A 123 13.28 -20.38 12.41
CA LEU A 123 14.46 -20.38 11.55
C LEU A 123 15.76 -20.36 12.37
N PRO A 124 16.81 -21.09 11.94
CA PRO A 124 18.15 -21.00 12.54
C PRO A 124 18.64 -19.54 12.62
N ALA A 125 19.35 -19.18 13.69
CA ALA A 125 19.85 -17.82 13.95
C ALA A 125 20.52 -17.08 12.76
N PRO A 126 21.34 -17.72 11.88
CA PRO A 126 21.90 -17.02 10.72
C PRO A 126 20.85 -16.60 9.67
N LEU A 127 19.66 -17.21 9.70
CA LEU A 127 18.53 -16.90 8.82
C LEU A 127 17.51 -15.95 9.47
N SER A 128 17.51 -15.80 10.79
CA SER A 128 16.66 -14.82 11.48
C SER A 128 17.26 -13.41 11.39
N LEU A 129 17.35 -12.87 10.17
CA LEU A 129 17.94 -11.55 9.94
C LEU A 129 17.14 -10.46 10.65
N SER A 130 17.83 -9.46 11.18
CA SER A 130 17.18 -8.23 11.64
C SER A 130 16.50 -7.54 10.45
N LEU A 131 15.29 -7.01 10.67
CA LEU A 131 14.59 -6.17 9.70
C LEU A 131 15.25 -4.80 9.56
N ASN A 132 16.01 -4.38 10.57
CA ASN A 132 16.63 -3.07 10.65
C ASN A 132 18.13 -3.22 10.85
N THR A 133 18.93 -2.57 10.02
CA THR A 133 20.38 -2.46 10.24
C THR A 133 20.76 -1.12 10.87
N GLN A 134 19.80 -0.21 11.00
CA GLN A 134 19.95 1.11 11.63
C GLN A 134 18.80 1.30 12.62
N PRO A 135 19.06 1.59 13.91
CA PRO A 135 18.00 1.92 14.85
C PRO A 135 17.40 3.27 14.49
N LEU A 136 16.10 3.30 14.23
CA LEU A 136 15.33 4.54 14.07
C LEU A 136 14.07 4.43 14.91
N HIS A 137 13.71 5.52 15.57
CA HIS A 137 12.41 5.66 16.20
C HIS A 137 11.37 6.16 15.18
N LEU A 138 10.09 5.96 15.51
CA LEU A 138 8.96 6.27 14.64
C LEU A 138 9.00 7.71 14.10
N TRP A 139 9.24 8.70 14.98
CA TRP A 139 9.29 10.10 14.56
C TRP A 139 10.35 10.39 13.50
N THR A 140 11.54 9.83 13.66
CA THR A 140 12.63 9.97 12.68
C THR A 140 12.29 9.28 11.37
N ALA A 141 11.61 8.12 11.44
CA ALA A 141 11.13 7.43 10.25
C ALA A 141 10.07 8.25 9.50
N MET A 142 9.11 8.86 10.20
CA MET A 142 8.11 9.74 9.62
C MET A 142 8.74 10.97 8.93
N ARG A 143 9.72 11.63 9.59
CA ARG A 143 10.43 12.78 9.00
C ARG A 143 11.21 12.43 7.73
N LYS A 144 11.63 11.19 7.58
CA LYS A 144 12.25 10.68 6.34
C LYS A 144 11.20 10.28 5.30
N ALA A 145 10.15 9.59 5.72
CA ALA A 145 9.11 9.06 4.84
C ALA A 145 8.29 10.16 4.18
N CYS A 146 7.88 11.18 4.94
CA CYS A 146 7.00 12.26 4.46
C CYS A 146 7.54 12.98 3.19
N PRO A 147 8.77 13.54 3.17
CA PRO A 147 9.28 14.18 1.96
C PRO A 147 9.55 13.17 0.81
N LEU A 148 9.86 11.92 1.12
CA LEU A 148 10.00 10.88 0.08
C LEU A 148 8.65 10.56 -0.55
N PHE A 149 7.59 10.47 0.25
CA PHE A 149 6.22 10.24 -0.19
C PHE A 149 5.72 11.39 -1.05
N ILE A 150 5.75 12.62 -0.53
CA ILE A 150 5.26 13.81 -1.26
C ILE A 150 5.99 13.94 -2.61
N ARG A 151 7.32 13.81 -2.64
CA ARG A 151 8.09 13.85 -3.89
C ARG A 151 7.70 12.74 -4.87
N SER A 152 7.27 11.59 -4.38
CA SER A 152 6.89 10.44 -5.22
C SER A 152 5.48 10.60 -5.83
N LEU A 153 4.65 11.51 -5.33
CA LEU A 153 3.26 11.68 -5.78
C LEU A 153 3.14 12.00 -7.27
N LEU A 154 4.04 12.82 -7.84
CA LEU A 154 4.01 13.10 -9.28
C LEU A 154 4.28 11.86 -10.13
N LEU A 155 5.22 11.01 -9.69
CA LEU A 155 5.52 9.77 -10.39
C LEU A 155 4.36 8.78 -10.28
N ILE A 156 3.80 8.63 -9.08
CA ILE A 156 2.65 7.76 -8.82
C ILE A 156 1.44 8.23 -9.65
N GLY A 157 1.15 9.54 -9.64
CA GLY A 157 0.07 10.14 -10.41
C GLY A 157 0.25 10.01 -11.92
N LEU A 158 1.47 10.23 -12.44
CA LEU A 158 1.79 10.01 -13.85
C LEU A 158 1.54 8.55 -14.25
N VAL A 159 2.04 7.58 -13.46
CA VAL A 159 1.81 6.16 -13.73
C VAL A 159 0.31 5.83 -13.67
N ALA A 160 -0.43 6.40 -12.72
CA ALA A 160 -1.87 6.20 -12.63
C ALA A 160 -2.60 6.72 -13.87
N VAL A 161 -2.28 7.91 -14.36
CA VAL A 161 -2.88 8.47 -15.58
C VAL A 161 -2.55 7.61 -16.80
N LEU A 162 -1.28 7.23 -16.97
CA LEU A 162 -0.87 6.39 -18.10
C LEU A 162 -1.52 5.00 -18.06
N TRP A 163 -1.63 4.41 -16.87
CA TRP A 163 -2.25 3.10 -16.68
C TRP A 163 -3.74 3.14 -16.96
N ASN A 164 -4.48 4.11 -16.41
CA ASN A 164 -5.91 4.26 -16.70
C ASN A 164 -6.16 4.56 -18.18
N GLY A 165 -5.35 5.42 -18.81
CA GLY A 165 -5.45 5.67 -20.25
C GLY A 165 -5.19 4.43 -21.11
N LEU A 166 -4.26 3.56 -20.70
CA LEU A 166 -4.05 2.26 -21.35
C LEU A 166 -5.27 1.35 -21.20
N LEU A 167 -5.85 1.26 -20.00
CA LEU A 167 -7.03 0.43 -19.74
C LEU A 167 -8.26 0.93 -20.52
N GLU A 168 -8.50 2.25 -20.53
CA GLU A 168 -9.56 2.89 -21.32
C GLU A 168 -9.36 2.64 -22.82
N PHE A 169 -8.13 2.74 -23.31
CA PHE A 169 -7.79 2.40 -24.68
C PHE A 169 -8.16 0.94 -24.99
N CYS A 170 -7.73 -0.02 -24.17
CA CYS A 170 -8.07 -1.43 -24.36
C CYS A 170 -9.59 -1.69 -24.37
N VAL A 171 -10.35 -1.01 -23.50
CA VAL A 171 -11.83 -1.08 -23.50
C VAL A 171 -12.41 -0.49 -24.78
N SER A 172 -11.89 0.65 -25.25
CA SER A 172 -12.32 1.28 -26.51
C SER A 172 -12.07 0.40 -27.74
N GLN A 173 -11.03 -0.44 -27.69
CA GLN A 173 -10.71 -1.41 -28.73
C GLN A 173 -11.48 -2.73 -28.59
N GLY A 174 -12.32 -2.88 -27.57
CA GLY A 174 -13.08 -4.11 -27.30
C GLY A 174 -12.22 -5.28 -26.80
N TRP A 175 -10.98 -5.05 -26.35
CA TRP A 175 -10.11 -6.10 -25.82
C TRP A 175 -10.49 -6.51 -24.40
N MET A 176 -11.22 -5.65 -23.68
CA MET A 176 -11.67 -5.88 -22.32
C MET A 176 -13.05 -5.27 -22.09
N ALA A 177 -13.81 -5.86 -21.17
CA ALA A 177 -15.06 -5.29 -20.70
C ALA A 177 -14.80 -4.07 -19.78
N PRO A 178 -15.75 -3.13 -19.68
CA PRO A 178 -15.68 -2.03 -18.73
C PRO A 178 -15.50 -2.51 -17.28
N PHE A 179 -14.68 -1.79 -16.52
CA PHE A 179 -14.34 -2.14 -15.14
C PHE A 179 -15.41 -1.66 -14.16
N LYS A 180 -15.66 -2.44 -13.11
CA LYS A 180 -16.48 -2.01 -11.97
C LYS A 180 -15.59 -1.45 -10.86
N ARG A 181 -16.05 -0.40 -10.15
CA ARG A 181 -15.40 0.09 -8.92
C ARG A 181 -15.37 -1.05 -7.88
N GLN A 182 -14.29 -1.14 -7.11
CA GLN A 182 -14.11 -2.21 -6.11
C GLN A 182 -15.11 -2.02 -4.94
N GLU A 183 -15.79 -3.09 -4.51
CA GLU A 183 -16.81 -3.04 -3.44
C GLU A 183 -16.30 -2.43 -2.13
N ALA A 184 -15.02 -2.63 -1.79
CA ALA A 184 -14.42 -2.06 -0.59
C ALA A 184 -14.44 -0.51 -0.57
N VAL A 185 -14.44 0.13 -1.74
CA VAL A 185 -14.58 1.58 -1.87
C VAL A 185 -16.03 2.01 -1.68
N LEU A 186 -16.98 1.18 -2.12
CA LEU A 186 -18.41 1.46 -2.05
C LEU A 186 -18.96 1.41 -0.62
N VAL A 187 -18.31 0.68 0.30
CA VAL A 187 -18.72 0.62 1.71
C VAL A 187 -18.72 2.01 2.37
N PHE A 188 -17.81 2.90 1.96
CA PHE A 188 -17.74 4.27 2.50
C PHE A 188 -18.88 5.17 2.02
N THR A 189 -19.69 4.72 1.05
CA THR A 189 -20.78 5.49 0.45
C THR A 189 -22.16 5.06 0.95
N ARG A 190 -22.26 3.95 1.71
CA ARG A 190 -23.53 3.26 2.01
C ARG A 190 -24.12 3.56 3.40
N GLY A 191 -23.66 4.61 4.09
CA GLY A 191 -24.21 4.96 5.42
C GLY A 191 -23.92 3.92 6.51
N GLU A 192 -22.82 3.18 6.37
CA GLU A 192 -22.39 2.12 7.28
C GLU A 192 -22.08 2.62 8.70
N HIS A 193 -22.05 1.68 9.66
CA HIS A 193 -21.83 2.01 11.07
C HIS A 193 -20.48 2.74 11.29
N PRO A 194 -20.45 3.94 11.91
CA PRO A 194 -19.26 4.79 11.95
C PRO A 194 -18.06 4.14 12.66
N ILE A 195 -18.31 3.31 13.69
CA ILE A 195 -17.22 2.56 14.36
C ILE A 195 -16.60 1.54 13.41
N ALA A 196 -17.38 0.86 12.58
CA ALA A 196 -16.88 -0.14 11.64
C ALA A 196 -15.99 0.53 10.57
N LEU A 197 -16.44 1.67 10.05
CA LEU A 197 -15.67 2.50 9.11
C LEU A 197 -14.38 3.02 9.74
N ALA A 198 -14.42 3.47 11.00
CA ALA A 198 -13.23 3.92 11.72
C ALA A 198 -12.21 2.78 11.92
N LEU A 199 -12.67 1.58 12.30
CA LEU A 199 -11.82 0.41 12.44
C LEU A 199 -11.22 -0.02 11.09
N LEU A 200 -12.03 -0.05 10.03
CA LEU A 200 -11.56 -0.36 8.68
C LEU A 200 -10.49 0.64 8.23
N ALA A 201 -10.69 1.94 8.48
CA ALA A 201 -9.71 2.98 8.20
C ALA A 201 -8.40 2.77 8.98
N ILE A 202 -8.48 2.48 10.29
CA ILE A 202 -7.31 2.18 11.12
C ILE A 202 -6.56 0.95 10.58
N PHE A 203 -7.28 -0.11 10.20
CA PHE A 203 -6.65 -1.31 9.67
C PHE A 203 -6.00 -1.05 8.31
N ALA A 204 -6.65 -0.30 7.41
CA ALA A 204 -6.10 0.05 6.11
C ALA A 204 -4.88 0.99 6.20
N VAL A 205 -4.85 1.92 7.16
CA VAL A 205 -3.80 2.95 7.27
C VAL A 205 -2.63 2.51 8.17
N ILE A 206 -2.87 1.65 9.16
CA ILE A 206 -1.85 1.29 10.15
C ILE A 206 -1.50 -0.20 10.06
N LEU A 207 -2.50 -1.07 10.24
CA LEU A 207 -2.25 -2.50 10.37
C LEU A 207 -1.77 -3.12 9.06
N ALA A 208 -2.40 -2.77 7.94
CA ALA A 208 -2.05 -3.27 6.61
C ALA A 208 -0.63 -2.84 6.21
N PRO A 209 -0.21 -1.57 6.26
CA PRO A 209 1.17 -1.19 6.00
C PRO A 209 2.18 -1.88 6.92
N LEU A 210 1.86 -2.05 8.20
CA LEU A 210 2.74 -2.77 9.13
C LEU A 210 2.98 -4.21 8.68
N ALA A 211 1.91 -4.96 8.44
CA ALA A 211 1.98 -6.36 8.05
C ALA A 211 2.59 -6.52 6.64
N GLU A 212 2.10 -5.77 5.66
CA GLU A 212 2.53 -5.87 4.27
C GLU A 212 3.99 -5.47 4.11
N GLU A 213 4.48 -4.40 4.73
CA GLU A 213 5.90 -4.07 4.63
C GLU A 213 6.78 -5.15 5.28
N ILE A 214 6.37 -5.73 6.40
CA ILE A 214 7.11 -6.82 7.03
C ILE A 214 7.22 -8.03 6.09
N ILE A 215 6.12 -8.43 5.45
CA ILE A 215 6.10 -9.56 4.50
C ILE A 215 6.87 -9.24 3.23
N PHE A 216 6.52 -8.14 2.56
CA PHE A 216 7.03 -7.82 1.24
C PHE A 216 8.44 -7.29 1.28
N ARG A 217 8.78 -6.40 2.22
CA ARG A 217 10.11 -5.77 2.27
C ARG A 217 11.03 -6.58 3.16
N GLY A 218 10.55 -6.98 4.32
CA GLY A 218 11.29 -7.83 5.25
C GLY A 218 11.48 -9.26 4.76
N GLY A 219 10.56 -9.81 3.96
CA GLY A 219 10.59 -11.16 3.43
C GLY A 219 10.86 -11.23 1.93
N VAL A 220 9.82 -11.02 1.11
CA VAL A 220 9.80 -11.29 -0.35
C VAL A 220 10.93 -10.57 -1.09
N TYR A 221 11.07 -9.26 -0.91
CA TYR A 221 12.11 -8.46 -1.55
C TYR A 221 13.51 -8.94 -1.18
N ARG A 222 13.78 -9.16 0.11
CA ARG A 222 15.10 -9.62 0.58
C ARG A 222 15.41 -11.03 0.10
N PHE A 223 14.41 -11.89 0.00
CA PHE A 223 14.54 -13.21 -0.61
C PHE A 223 14.89 -13.06 -2.10
N LEU A 224 14.11 -12.32 -2.88
CA LEU A 224 14.39 -12.11 -4.31
C LEU A 224 15.75 -11.46 -4.55
N LYS A 225 16.17 -10.52 -3.70
CA LYS A 225 17.52 -9.92 -3.72
C LYS A 225 18.64 -10.95 -3.57
N SER A 226 18.39 -12.08 -2.91
CA SER A 226 19.37 -13.18 -2.82
C SER A 226 19.47 -14.02 -4.09
N GLN A 227 18.51 -13.85 -5.01
CA GLN A 227 18.36 -14.67 -6.23
C GLN A 227 18.63 -13.89 -7.51
N MET A 228 18.52 -12.55 -7.50
CA MET A 228 18.63 -11.71 -8.69
C MET A 228 19.18 -10.31 -8.37
N PRO A 229 19.60 -9.52 -9.37
CA PRO A 229 20.08 -8.15 -9.16
C PRO A 229 19.06 -7.27 -8.44
N VAL A 230 19.55 -6.30 -7.67
CA VAL A 230 18.74 -5.43 -6.79
C VAL A 230 17.55 -4.80 -7.51
N GLY A 231 17.76 -4.22 -8.70
CA GLY A 231 16.68 -3.60 -9.47
C GLY A 231 15.59 -4.58 -9.91
N SER A 232 15.99 -5.77 -10.37
CA SER A 232 15.06 -6.84 -10.75
C SER A 232 14.28 -7.35 -9.54
N ALA A 233 14.94 -7.50 -8.39
CA ALA A 233 14.29 -7.91 -7.14
C ALA A 233 13.25 -6.89 -6.65
N MET A 234 13.56 -5.59 -6.77
CA MET A 234 12.61 -4.51 -6.46
C MET A 234 11.37 -4.62 -7.33
N LEU A 235 11.55 -4.71 -8.65
CA LEU A 235 10.44 -4.78 -9.61
C LEU A 235 9.61 -6.06 -9.41
N ALA A 236 10.25 -7.22 -9.29
CA ALA A 236 9.56 -8.49 -9.07
C ALA A 236 8.76 -8.48 -7.76
N SER A 237 9.32 -7.96 -6.66
CA SER A 237 8.59 -7.81 -5.39
C SER A 237 7.39 -6.86 -5.51
N ALA A 238 7.51 -5.80 -6.30
CA ALA A 238 6.45 -4.84 -6.55
C ALA A 238 5.31 -5.44 -7.40
N CYS A 239 5.64 -6.26 -8.39
CA CYS A 239 4.66 -7.02 -9.17
C CYS A 239 3.89 -7.99 -8.27
N PHE A 240 4.58 -8.77 -7.43
CA PHE A 240 3.89 -9.65 -6.48
C PHE A 240 2.99 -8.88 -5.51
N PHE A 241 3.49 -7.75 -4.98
CA PHE A 241 2.70 -6.87 -4.13
C PHE A 241 1.41 -6.41 -4.84
N ALA A 242 1.49 -5.91 -6.07
CA ALA A 242 0.32 -5.44 -6.80
C ALA A 242 -0.65 -6.57 -7.19
N LEU A 243 -0.15 -7.74 -7.58
CA LEU A 243 -0.97 -8.87 -8.03
C LEU A 243 -1.87 -9.44 -6.93
N ILE A 244 -1.39 -9.51 -5.68
CA ILE A 244 -2.19 -10.04 -4.57
C ILE A 244 -3.38 -9.16 -4.16
N HIS A 245 -3.47 -7.94 -4.71
CA HIS A 245 -4.61 -7.04 -4.46
C HIS A 245 -5.79 -7.32 -5.39
N PHE A 246 -5.59 -8.14 -6.45
CA PHE A 246 -6.64 -8.54 -7.39
C PHE A 246 -7.46 -7.36 -7.96
N ASN A 247 -6.82 -6.21 -8.17
CA ASN A 247 -7.45 -5.01 -8.70
C ASN A 247 -6.65 -4.48 -9.90
N ILE A 248 -7.21 -4.67 -11.10
CA ILE A 248 -6.56 -4.26 -12.35
C ILE A 248 -6.42 -2.74 -12.47
N LEU A 249 -7.37 -1.95 -11.96
CA LEU A 249 -7.31 -0.49 -11.96
C LEU A 249 -6.14 0.01 -11.10
N ALA A 250 -5.89 -0.66 -9.97
CA ALA A 250 -4.81 -0.33 -9.05
C ALA A 250 -3.45 -0.95 -9.45
N LEU A 251 -3.41 -1.90 -10.39
CA LEU A 251 -2.21 -2.70 -10.69
C LEU A 251 -0.99 -1.82 -11.04
N GLY A 252 -1.11 -0.94 -12.02
CA GLY A 252 -0.01 -0.05 -12.44
C GLY A 252 0.50 0.85 -11.29
N PRO A 253 -0.38 1.63 -10.62
CA PRO A 253 -0.03 2.42 -9.45
C PRO A 253 0.61 1.60 -8.32
N LEU A 254 0.10 0.41 -8.02
CA LEU A 254 0.63 -0.45 -6.95
C LEU A 254 2.00 -1.05 -7.31
N ILE A 255 2.27 -1.34 -8.58
CA ILE A 255 3.64 -1.71 -9.02
C ILE A 255 4.59 -0.53 -8.78
N CYS A 256 4.18 0.69 -9.12
CA CYS A 256 5.00 1.89 -8.91
C CYS A 256 5.30 2.13 -7.43
N VAL A 257 4.27 2.21 -6.60
CA VAL A 257 4.40 2.36 -5.14
C VAL A 257 5.20 1.20 -4.55
N GLY A 258 4.93 -0.03 -5.02
CA GLY A 258 5.61 -1.24 -4.63
C GLY A 258 7.13 -1.14 -4.78
N ALA A 259 7.58 -0.68 -5.94
CA ALA A 259 8.98 -0.50 -6.30
C ALA A 259 9.62 0.65 -5.52
N ILE A 260 8.90 1.75 -5.33
CA ILE A 260 9.38 2.89 -4.53
C ILE A 260 9.61 2.47 -3.08
N LEU A 261 8.68 1.72 -2.47
CA LEU A 261 8.82 1.21 -1.11
C LEU A 261 10.01 0.27 -0.97
N ALA A 262 10.24 -0.63 -1.95
CA ALA A 262 11.42 -1.48 -1.97
C ALA A 262 12.73 -0.66 -2.07
N TYR A 263 12.75 0.37 -2.91
CA TYR A 263 13.87 1.32 -3.00
C TYR A 263 14.11 2.10 -1.70
N VAL A 264 13.04 2.59 -1.06
CA VAL A 264 13.11 3.30 0.23
C VAL A 264 13.67 2.37 1.31
N TYR A 265 13.21 1.13 1.37
CA TYR A 265 13.73 0.15 2.32
C TYR A 265 15.21 -0.18 2.08
N GLU A 266 15.63 -0.38 0.82
CA GLU A 266 17.02 -0.64 0.45
C GLU A 266 17.95 0.53 0.87
N LYS A 267 17.48 1.75 0.69
CA LYS A 267 18.24 2.96 0.98
C LYS A 267 18.31 3.25 2.48
N GLU A 268 17.17 3.19 3.17
CA GLU A 268 17.06 3.62 4.57
C GLU A 268 17.36 2.48 5.56
N ARG A 269 17.27 1.23 5.10
CA ARG A 269 17.65 0.00 5.83
C ARG A 269 16.94 -0.15 7.18
N ASN A 270 15.76 0.42 7.24
CA ASN A 270 14.88 0.39 8.38
C ASN A 270 13.44 0.31 7.88
N ILE A 271 12.69 -0.66 8.38
CA ILE A 271 11.34 -1.01 7.94
C ILE A 271 10.30 0.04 8.32
N LEU A 272 10.57 0.88 9.34
CA LEU A 272 9.63 1.93 9.73
C LEU A 272 9.48 3.01 8.66
N VAL A 273 10.51 3.28 7.85
CA VAL A 273 10.43 4.31 6.80
C VAL A 273 9.45 3.92 5.68
N PRO A 274 9.54 2.73 5.06
CA PRO A 274 8.53 2.31 4.10
C PRO A 274 7.16 2.09 4.77
N ILE A 275 7.05 1.65 6.03
CA ILE A 275 5.76 1.57 6.75
C ILE A 275 5.10 2.96 6.83
N CYS A 276 5.84 3.98 7.26
CA CYS A 276 5.31 5.35 7.34
C CYS A 276 4.95 5.91 5.96
N PHE A 277 5.73 5.59 4.94
CA PHE A 277 5.43 6.00 3.56
C PHE A 277 4.11 5.35 3.10
N HIS A 278 3.98 4.04 3.29
CA HIS A 278 2.81 3.29 2.85
C HIS A 278 1.56 3.70 3.64
N ALA A 279 1.66 3.92 4.94
CA ALA A 279 0.59 4.50 5.75
C ALA A 279 0.14 5.87 5.22
N ALA A 280 1.08 6.75 4.83
CA ALA A 280 0.74 8.04 4.23
C ALA A 280 0.06 7.89 2.86
N PHE A 281 0.49 6.93 2.05
CA PHE A 281 -0.17 6.60 0.77
C PHE A 281 -1.61 6.12 1.00
N ASN A 282 -1.84 5.16 1.89
CA ASN A 282 -3.17 4.64 2.18
C ASN A 282 -4.07 5.71 2.79
N LEU A 283 -3.55 6.55 3.69
CA LEU A 283 -4.29 7.66 4.27
C LEU A 283 -4.72 8.67 3.20
N LEU A 284 -3.81 9.05 2.29
CA LEU A 284 -4.14 9.95 1.20
C LEU A 284 -5.19 9.34 0.28
N THR A 285 -5.02 8.09 -0.15
CA THR A 285 -5.97 7.39 -1.03
C THR A 285 -7.34 7.27 -0.37
N LEU A 286 -7.40 6.89 0.90
CA LEU A 286 -8.65 6.82 1.65
C LEU A 286 -9.32 8.20 1.75
N THR A 287 -8.55 9.24 2.08
CA THR A 287 -9.08 10.61 2.18
C THR A 287 -9.64 11.10 0.85
N MET A 288 -8.89 10.92 -0.25
CA MET A 288 -9.34 11.32 -1.59
C MET A 288 -10.59 10.54 -2.02
N THR A 289 -10.64 9.24 -1.71
CA THR A 289 -11.79 8.40 -1.99
C THR A 289 -13.03 8.87 -1.23
N THR A 290 -12.90 9.12 0.07
CA THR A 290 -14.01 9.62 0.89
C THR A 290 -14.48 10.99 0.43
N LEU A 291 -13.58 11.93 0.10
CA LEU A 291 -13.97 13.24 -0.41
C LEU A 291 -14.66 13.16 -1.77
N SER A 292 -14.17 12.31 -2.68
CA SER A 292 -14.82 12.06 -3.97
C SER A 292 -16.23 11.54 -3.80
N VAL A 293 -16.44 10.61 -2.86
CA VAL A 293 -17.76 10.07 -2.53
C VAL A 293 -18.68 11.16 -2.00
N LEU A 294 -18.22 11.94 -1.01
CA LEU A 294 -19.02 13.02 -0.43
C LEU A 294 -19.43 14.05 -1.48
N SER A 295 -18.55 14.34 -2.45
CA SER A 295 -18.87 15.24 -3.55
C SER A 295 -19.86 14.68 -4.57
N GLU A 296 -19.91 13.36 -4.77
CA GLU A 296 -20.88 12.70 -5.65
C GLU A 296 -22.27 12.62 -4.99
N VAL A 297 -22.34 12.50 -3.65
CA VAL A 297 -23.60 12.40 -2.88
C VAL A 297 -24.39 13.72 -2.87
N GLU A 298 -23.74 14.87 -3.04
CA GLU A 298 -24.41 16.18 -3.08
C GLU A 298 -25.02 16.55 -4.45
N LEU A 299 -24.89 15.70 -5.48
CA LEU A 299 -25.58 15.87 -6.77
C LEU A 299 -26.78 14.91 -6.89
N PRO A 300 -27.97 15.26 -6.35
CA PRO A 300 -29.19 14.63 -6.80
C PRO A 300 -29.42 15.03 -8.26
N GLN A 301 -29.59 14.05 -9.16
CA GLN A 301 -30.26 14.27 -10.44
C GLN A 301 -31.75 14.52 -10.21
#